data_AF-Q3SSB7-F1
#
_entry.id   AF-Q3SSB7-F1
#
_cell.length_a   1.000
_cell.length_b   1.000
_cell.length_c   1.000
_cell.angle_alpha   90.00
_cell.angle_beta   90.00
_cell.angle_gamma   90.00
#
_symmetry.space_group_name_H-M   'P 1'
#
loop_
_entity.id
_entity.type
_entity.pdbx_description
1 polymer ?
#
loop_
_entity_poly.entity_id
_entity_poly.type
_entity_poly.pdbx_seq_one_letter_code
_entity_poly.pdbx_strand_id
1 'polypeptide(L)'
;MKRRKTGRLAMRCEGKFWNAYYALPDTMEDAILLGSIHIRLVADVTRKNLFMALMQEAVSDMLTDITGTRPTWPDEPHAAPPHERAGHS
;
A
#
# COMPACT_ATOMS: atom_id res chain seq x y z
N MET A 1 -9.08 -2.79 23.70
CA MET A 1 -9.93 -2.81 22.48
C MET A 1 -9.10 -3.37 21.33
N LYS A 2 -9.51 -4.47 20.67
CA LYS A 2 -8.76 -5.04 19.53
C LYS A 2 -8.82 -4.06 18.36
N ARG A 3 -7.67 -3.58 17.86
CA ARG A 3 -7.60 -2.76 16.64
C ARG A 3 -8.08 -3.62 15.47
N ARG A 4 -9.16 -3.25 14.80
CA ARG A 4 -9.60 -3.90 13.56
C ARG A 4 -8.72 -3.38 12.42
N LYS A 5 -8.12 -4.29 11.65
CA LYS A 5 -7.44 -3.92 10.40
C LYS A 5 -8.51 -3.66 9.36
N THR A 6 -8.63 -2.40 8.92
CA THR A 6 -9.60 -2.01 7.89
C THR A 6 -9.11 -2.36 6.48
N GLY A 7 -7.79 -2.45 6.29
CA GLY A 7 -7.14 -2.79 5.03
C GLY A 7 -5.62 -2.66 5.15
N ARG A 8 -4.93 -2.64 4.01
CA ARG A 8 -3.49 -2.38 3.92
C ARG A 8 -3.12 -1.70 2.61
N LEU A 9 -1.99 -0.99 2.64
CA LEU A 9 -1.31 -0.52 1.44
C LEU A 9 -0.34 -1.61 0.97
N ALA A 10 -0.58 -2.17 -0.22
CA ALA A 10 0.25 -3.20 -0.83
C ALA A 10 1.08 -2.60 -1.98
N MET A 11 2.40 -2.78 -1.91
CA MET A 11 3.33 -2.30 -2.92
C MET A 11 3.80 -3.47 -3.80
N ARG A 12 3.59 -3.39 -5.12
CA ARG A 12 3.91 -4.47 -6.07
C ARG A 12 4.75 -3.96 -7.23
N CYS A 13 5.69 -4.78 -7.72
CA CYS A 13 6.42 -4.50 -8.95
C CYS A 13 5.72 -5.23 -10.10
N GLU A 14 5.25 -4.48 -11.09
CA GLU A 14 4.52 -5.03 -12.24
C GLU A 14 5.09 -4.39 -13.52
N GLY A 15 5.81 -5.20 -14.31
CA GLY A 15 6.57 -4.72 -15.46
C GLY A 15 7.59 -3.64 -15.07
N LYS A 16 7.41 -2.43 -15.61
CA LYS A 16 8.30 -1.28 -15.36
C LYS A 16 7.83 -0.37 -14.23
N PHE A 17 6.77 -0.76 -13.53
CA PHE A 17 6.11 0.09 -12.54
C PHE A 17 6.15 -0.51 -11.15
N TRP A 18 6.20 0.39 -10.17
CA TRP A 18 5.95 0.09 -8.78
C TRP A 18 4.58 0.64 -8.43
N ASN A 19 3.64 -0.25 -8.18
CA ASN A 19 2.23 0.02 -8.01
C ASN A 19 1.85 -0.01 -6.53
N ALA A 20 1.03 0.95 -6.12
CA ALA A 20 0.46 1.07 -4.80
C ALA A 20 -1.02 0.72 -4.87
N TYR A 21 -1.41 -0.32 -4.14
CA TYR A 21 -2.79 -0.79 -4.06
C TYR A 21 -3.34 -0.64 -2.65
N TYR A 22 -4.59 -0.22 -2.51
CA TYR A 22 -5.35 -0.48 -1.30
C TYR A 22 -6.00 -1.85 -1.40
N ALA A 23 -5.78 -2.71 -0.41
CA ALA A 23 -6.31 -4.07 -0.40
C ALA A 23 -6.88 -4.41 0.97
N LEU A 24 -7.73 -5.43 1.01
CA LEU A 24 -8.17 -6.01 2.28
C LEU A 24 -6.96 -6.64 3.03
N PRO A 25 -7.05 -6.80 4.36
CA PRO A 25 -5.90 -7.22 5.18
C PRO A 25 -5.26 -8.53 4.73
N ASP A 26 -6.07 -9.47 4.23
CA ASP A 26 -5.68 -10.86 3.99
C ASP A 26 -5.86 -11.31 2.52
N THR A 27 -6.21 -10.41 1.61
CA THR A 27 -6.37 -10.72 0.17
C THR A 27 -6.08 -9.51 -0.72
N MET A 28 -5.73 -9.77 -1.98
CA MET A 28 -5.64 -8.77 -3.07
C MET A 28 -6.89 -8.75 -3.96
N GLU A 29 -7.90 -9.57 -3.66
CA GLU A 29 -9.20 -9.51 -4.33
C GLU A 29 -9.81 -8.11 -4.15
N ASP A 30 -10.33 -7.55 -5.25
CA ASP A 30 -10.83 -6.18 -5.33
C ASP A 30 -9.84 -5.08 -4.90
N ALA A 31 -8.53 -5.36 -4.97
CA ALA A 31 -7.51 -4.37 -4.66
C ALA A 31 -7.62 -3.17 -5.62
N ILE A 32 -7.64 -1.97 -5.05
CA ILE A 32 -7.82 -0.72 -5.78
C ILE A 32 -6.45 -0.11 -6.06
N LEU A 33 -6.13 0.11 -7.35
CA LEU A 33 -4.91 0.82 -7.73
C LEU A 33 -5.04 2.30 -7.33
N LEU A 34 -4.14 2.76 -6.47
CA LEU A 34 -4.08 4.15 -6.02
C LEU A 34 -3.10 4.98 -6.82
N GLY A 35 -1.98 4.35 -7.20
CA GLY A 35 -0.89 5.05 -7.87
C GLY A 35 0.11 4.08 -8.47
N SER A 36 0.75 4.55 -9.52
CA SER A 36 1.80 3.84 -10.23
C SER A 36 2.96 4.79 -10.50
N ILE A 37 4.17 4.32 -10.27
CA ILE A 37 5.38 5.09 -10.57
C ILE A 37 6.41 4.21 -11.27
N HIS A 38 7.05 4.75 -12.30
CA HIS A 38 8.06 4.00 -13.04
C HIS A 38 9.22 3.63 -12.09
N ILE A 39 9.64 2.36 -12.09
CA ILE A 39 10.57 1.81 -11.08
C ILE A 39 11.93 2.54 -11.06
N ARG A 40 12.38 3.03 -12.21
CA ARG A 40 13.59 3.89 -12.30
C ARG A 40 13.52 5.15 -11.44
N LEU A 41 12.34 5.73 -11.24
CA LEU A 41 12.18 6.94 -10.43
C LEU A 41 12.30 6.66 -8.94
N VAL A 42 11.92 5.46 -8.50
CA VAL A 42 11.97 5.00 -7.10
C VAL A 42 13.15 4.07 -6.82
N ALA A 43 14.14 4.02 -7.72
CA ALA A 43 15.43 3.41 -7.44
C ALA A 43 16.20 4.18 -6.33
N ASP A 44 15.92 5.49 -6.22
CA ASP A 44 16.34 6.32 -5.11
C ASP A 44 15.43 6.10 -3.88
N VAL A 45 16.04 5.81 -2.72
CA VAL A 45 15.31 5.47 -1.48
C VAL A 45 14.47 6.63 -0.98
N THR A 46 14.93 7.88 -1.17
CA THR A 46 14.18 9.07 -0.74
C THR A 46 12.90 9.19 -1.55
N ARG A 47 12.97 9.07 -2.89
CA ARG A 47 11.79 9.08 -3.76
C ARG A 47 10.85 7.90 -3.49
N LYS A 48 11.41 6.73 -3.21
CA LYS A 48 10.65 5.54 -2.83
C LYS A 48 9.82 5.79 -1.57
N ASN A 49 10.44 6.35 -0.53
CA ASN A 49 9.79 6.67 0.73
C ASN A 49 8.76 7.80 0.58
N LEU A 50 9.07 8.83 -0.22
CA LEU A 50 8.13 9.91 -0.53
C LEU A 50 6.87 9.40 -1.23
N PHE A 51 7.03 8.49 -2.20
CA PHE A 51 5.90 7.86 -2.87
C PHE A 51 5.05 7.03 -1.89
N MET A 52 5.69 6.21 -1.05
CA MET A 52 4.97 5.46 -0.02
C MET A 52 4.22 6.36 0.96
N ALA A 53 4.86 7.42 1.44
CA ALA A 53 4.24 8.37 2.37
C ALA A 53 3.01 9.04 1.73
N LEU A 54 3.11 9.47 0.47
CA LEU A 54 1.97 10.04 -0.26
C LEU A 54 0.80 9.06 -0.35
N MET A 55 1.07 7.78 -0.65
CA MET A 55 0.02 6.76 -0.74
C MET A 55 -0.60 6.44 0.63
N GLN A 56 0.19 6.45 1.72
CA GLN A 56 -0.32 6.30 3.08
C GLN A 56 -1.23 7.46 3.47
N GLU A 57 -0.85 8.70 3.17
CA GLU A 57 -1.69 9.88 3.41
C GLU A 57 -2.98 9.79 2.60
N ALA A 58 -2.91 9.48 1.31
CA ALA A 58 -4.10 9.35 0.46
C ALA A 58 -5.09 8.29 0.98
N VAL A 59 -4.60 7.12 1.42
CA VAL A 59 -5.46 6.11 2.05
C VAL A 59 -6.03 6.60 3.38
N SER A 60 -5.23 7.33 4.16
CA SER A 60 -5.69 7.88 5.44
C SER A 60 -6.83 8.87 5.25
N ASP A 61 -6.73 9.74 4.25
CA ASP A 61 -7.76 10.72 3.92
C ASP A 61 -9.04 10.00 3.47
N MET A 62 -8.95 9.07 2.51
CA MET A 62 -10.11 8.29 2.05
C MET A 62 -10.81 7.54 3.19
N LEU A 63 -10.05 6.89 4.08
CA LEU A 63 -10.64 6.16 5.22
C LEU A 63 -11.21 7.12 6.27
N THR A 64 -10.62 8.30 6.44
CA THR A 64 -11.16 9.33 7.33
C THR A 64 -12.49 9.86 6.79
N ASP A 65 -12.60 10.10 5.49
CA ASP A 65 -13.85 10.57 4.86
C ASP A 65 -14.98 9.54 5.00
N ILE A 66 -14.66 8.24 4.91
CA ILE A 66 -15.65 7.16 5.01
C ILE A 66 -16.04 6.86 6.47
N THR A 67 -15.07 6.88 7.39
CA THR A 67 -15.26 6.36 8.76
C THR A 67 -15.29 7.43 9.85
N GLY A 68 -14.94 8.67 9.51
CA GLY A 68 -14.75 9.77 10.45
C GLY A 68 -13.51 9.64 11.35
N THR A 69 -12.67 8.61 11.15
CA THR A 69 -11.49 8.33 11.99
C THR A 69 -10.25 8.13 11.14
N ARG A 70 -9.16 8.83 11.48
CA ARG A 70 -7.88 8.66 10.81
C ARG A 70 -7.22 7.33 11.21
N PRO A 71 -6.81 6.48 10.26
CA PRO A 71 -6.13 5.23 10.58
C PRO A 71 -4.70 5.48 11.11
N THR A 72 -4.19 4.51 11.85
CA THR A 72 -2.77 4.47 12.24
C THR A 72 -2.02 3.46 11.40
N TRP A 73 -0.83 3.83 10.94
CA TRP A 73 0.08 2.92 10.24
C TRP A 73 1.04 2.24 11.23
N PRO A 74 1.52 1.02 10.94
CA PRO A 74 2.62 0.42 11.68
C PRO A 74 3.92 1.16 11.40
N ASP A 75 4.85 1.16 12.37
CA ASP A 75 6.15 1.83 12.25
C ASP A 75 7.03 1.22 11.16
N GLU A 76 6.86 -0.08 10.86
CA GLU A 76 7.63 -0.81 9.86
C GLU A 76 6.76 -1.42 8.75
N PRO A 77 7.23 -1.41 7.49
CA PRO A 77 6.62 -2.17 6.41
C PRO A 77 6.67 -3.67 6.72
N HIS A 78 5.55 -4.36 6.51
CA HIS A 78 5.49 -5.81 6.66
C HIS A 78 5.63 -6.50 5.31
N ALA A 79 6.26 -7.68 5.29
CA ALA A 79 6.29 -8.51 4.10
C ALA A 79 4.87 -8.92 3.69
N ALA A 80 4.64 -9.06 2.38
CA ALA A 80 3.39 -9.58 1.86
C ALA A 80 3.11 -10.99 2.42
N PRO A 81 1.83 -11.37 2.63
CA PRO A 81 1.45 -12.72 3.02
C PRO A 81 2.09 -13.78 2.11
N PRO A 82 2.53 -14.95 2.65
CA PRO A 82 3.28 -15.95 1.88
C PRO A 82 2.62 -16.35 0.55
N HIS A 83 1.29 -16.46 0.52
CA HIS A 83 0.52 -16.85 -0.67
C HIS A 83 0.49 -15.78 -1.77
N GLU A 84 0.89 -14.54 -1.48
CA GLU A 84 0.95 -13.44 -2.46
C GLU A 84 2.36 -13.16 -2.99
N ARG A 85 3.38 -13.77 -2.38
CA ARG A 85 4.80 -13.55 -2.74
C ARG A 85 5.21 -14.24 -4.04
N ALA A 86 4.36 -15.10 -4.60
CA ALA A 86 4.65 -15.91 -5.79
C ALA A 86 4.45 -15.18 -7.13
N GLY A 87 4.00 -13.92 -7.12
CA GLY A 87 3.79 -13.14 -8.35
C GLY A 87 5.07 -12.50 -8.88
N HIS A 88 6.03 -13.30 -9.32
CA HIS A 88 7.07 -12.85 -10.26
C HIS A 88 6.75 -13.46 -11.63
N SER A 89 6.09 -12.69 -12.49
CA SER A 89 5.95 -12.97 -13.91
C SER A 89 6.08 -11.66 -14.67
#